data_AF-A0A821XPC1-F1
#
_entry.id   AF-A0A821XPC1-F1
#
_cell.length_a   1.000
_cell.length_b   1.000
_cell.length_c   1.000
_cell.angle_alpha   90.00
_cell.angle_beta   90.00
_cell.angle_gamma   90.00
#
_symmetry.space_group_name_H-M   'P 1'
#
loop_
_entity.id
_entity.type
_entity.pdbx_description
1 polymer ?
#
loop_
_entity_poly.entity_id
_entity_poly.type
_entity_poly.pdbx_seq_one_letter_code
_entity_poly.pdbx_strand_id
1 'polypeptide(L)'
;IARSLGDCLRNLEKENIINHNFLLLYGNGTLLTSEKLNSLFYIHKENIRQDKSCIMTLVYRQLNSNHFEHSSYTDDQHVFVLRDNNTHRVYDYSNEYLDKYQILLDLFKQPNITTEI
;
A
#
# COMPACT_ATOMS: atom_id res chain seq x y z
N ILE A 1 -10.05 1.35 25.39
CA ILE A 1 -10.58 2.00 24.16
C ILE A 1 -9.39 2.27 23.26
N ALA A 2 -9.34 1.70 22.05
CA ALA A 2 -8.28 1.95 21.09
C ALA A 2 -8.38 3.38 20.54
N ARG A 3 -7.26 4.10 20.44
CA ARG A 3 -7.22 5.51 19.98
C ARG A 3 -6.51 5.69 18.64
N SER A 4 -5.84 4.64 18.15
CA SER A 4 -5.15 4.62 16.87
C SER A 4 -5.35 3.28 16.16
N LEU A 5 -5.11 3.23 14.85
CA LEU A 5 -5.09 1.98 14.09
C LEU A 5 -4.09 0.97 14.68
N GLY A 6 -2.92 1.45 15.12
CA GLY A 6 -1.91 0.61 15.76
C GLY A 6 -2.42 -0.02 17.06
N ASP A 7 -3.18 0.72 17.87
CA ASP A 7 -3.80 0.15 19.08
C ASP A 7 -4.85 -0.91 18.75
N CYS A 8 -5.62 -0.70 17.67
CA CYS A 8 -6.57 -1.71 17.19
C CYS A 8 -5.84 -3.00 16.81
N LEU A 9 -4.78 -2.93 16.00
CA LEU A 9 -4.02 -4.10 15.57
C LEU A 9 -3.38 -4.85 16.76
N ARG A 10 -2.80 -4.13 17.72
CA ARG A 10 -2.23 -4.74 18.94
C ARG A 10 -3.30 -5.43 19.79
N ASN A 11 -4.51 -4.88 19.86
CA ASN A 11 -5.60 -5.52 20.60
C ASN A 11 -6.07 -6.78 19.88
N LEU A 12 -6.20 -6.75 18.54
CA LEU A 12 -6.56 -7.94 17.76
C LEU A 12 -5.53 -9.07 17.90
N GLU A 13 -4.25 -8.72 17.97
CA GLU A 13 -3.15 -9.66 18.24
C GLU A 13 -3.25 -10.27 19.64
N LYS A 14 -3.47 -9.45 20.68
CA LYS A 14 -3.64 -9.92 22.07
C LYS A 14 -4.79 -10.91 22.23
N GLU A 15 -5.88 -10.67 21.50
CA GLU A 15 -7.06 -11.54 21.50
C GLU A 15 -6.93 -12.75 20.54
N ASN A 16 -5.77 -12.90 19.89
CA ASN A 16 -5.48 -13.96 18.91
C ASN A 16 -6.53 -14.10 17.80
N ILE A 17 -7.08 -12.97 17.35
CA ILE A 17 -8.10 -12.92 16.30
C ILE A 17 -7.46 -13.12 14.92
N ILE A 18 -6.27 -12.53 14.71
CA ILE A 18 -5.55 -12.58 13.44
C ILE A 18 -4.65 -13.83 13.43
N ASN A 19 -5.14 -14.93 12.87
CA ASN A 19 -4.42 -16.20 12.82
C ASN A 19 -3.73 -16.48 11.48
N HIS A 20 -4.15 -15.78 10.42
CA HIS A 20 -3.68 -15.98 9.04
C HIS A 20 -3.64 -14.64 8.30
N ASN A 21 -3.18 -14.66 7.05
CA ASN A 21 -3.25 -13.51 6.14
C ASN A 21 -4.66 -12.92 6.16
N PHE A 22 -4.74 -11.61 6.39
CA PHE A 22 -5.98 -10.89 6.55
C PHE A 22 -5.98 -9.64 5.67
N LEU A 23 -7.16 -9.07 5.46
CA LEU A 23 -7.33 -7.81 4.76
C LEU A 23 -7.57 -6.70 5.78
N LEU A 24 -6.79 -5.63 5.70
CA LEU A 24 -6.97 -4.44 6.52
C LEU A 24 -7.64 -3.35 5.68
N LEU A 25 -8.89 -3.01 6.02
CA LEU A 25 -9.68 -1.98 5.34
C LEU A 25 -10.12 -0.90 6.34
N TYR A 26 -10.15 0.35 5.89
CA TYR A 26 -10.77 1.44 6.65
C TYR A 26 -12.29 1.38 6.51
N GLY A 27 -12.98 1.34 7.65
CA GLY A 27 -14.43 1.13 7.75
C GLY A 27 -15.30 2.37 7.51
N ASN A 28 -14.77 3.44 6.89
CA ASN A 28 -15.54 4.64 6.57
C ASN A 28 -16.42 4.50 5.29
N GLY A 29 -16.51 3.29 4.73
CA GLY A 29 -17.44 2.98 3.64
C GLY A 29 -17.00 3.43 2.24
N THR A 30 -15.74 3.85 2.08
CA THR A 30 -15.25 4.43 0.82
C THR A 30 -14.64 3.41 -0.15
N LEU A 31 -14.42 2.15 0.26
CA LEU A 31 -13.89 1.14 -0.65
C LEU A 31 -14.97 0.60 -1.58
N LEU A 32 -15.08 1.20 -2.76
CA LEU A 32 -15.84 0.67 -3.89
C LEU A 32 -14.86 0.04 -4.87
N THR A 33 -14.84 -1.29 -4.94
CA THR A 33 -13.99 -2.03 -5.88
C THR A 33 -14.79 -3.11 -6.61
N SER A 34 -14.56 -3.23 -7.92
CA SER A 34 -15.03 -4.35 -8.75
C SER A 34 -14.08 -5.55 -8.70
N GLU A 35 -12.90 -5.39 -8.08
CA GLU A 35 -11.89 -6.45 -8.03
C GLU A 35 -12.29 -7.56 -7.07
N LYS A 36 -12.03 -8.80 -7.50
CA LYS A 36 -12.29 -9.98 -6.67
C LYS A 36 -11.25 -10.05 -5.56
N LEU A 37 -11.66 -9.80 -4.30
CA LEU A 37 -10.75 -9.82 -3.14
C LEU A 37 -9.92 -11.13 -3.01
N ASN A 38 -10.44 -12.26 -3.50
CA ASN A 38 -9.71 -13.53 -3.51
C ASN A 38 -8.41 -13.49 -4.35
N SER A 39 -8.37 -12.71 -5.44
CA SER A 39 -7.14 -12.58 -6.23
C SER A 39 -6.04 -11.88 -5.44
N LEU A 40 -6.40 -10.92 -4.58
CA LEU A 40 -5.45 -10.20 -3.72
C LEU A 40 -4.77 -11.14 -2.72
N PHE A 41 -5.53 -12.07 -2.12
CA PHE A 41 -4.96 -13.09 -1.24
C PHE A 41 -4.02 -14.04 -1.99
N TYR A 42 -4.34 -14.39 -3.24
CA TYR A 42 -3.47 -15.23 -4.06
C TYR A 42 -2.15 -14.51 -4.36
N ILE A 43 -2.22 -13.25 -4.81
CA ILE A 43 -1.03 -12.41 -5.09
C ILE A 43 -0.16 -12.31 -3.84
N HIS A 44 -0.73 -12.00 -2.68
CA HIS A 44 0.05 -11.88 -1.45
C HIS A 44 0.68 -13.22 -1.00
N LYS A 45 -0.01 -14.35 -1.18
CA LYS A 45 0.56 -15.68 -0.91
C LYS A 45 1.74 -16.00 -1.83
N GLU A 46 1.64 -15.65 -3.11
CA GLU A 46 2.76 -15.80 -4.04
C GLU A 46 3.94 -14.89 -3.67
N ASN A 47 3.68 -13.65 -3.23
CA ASN A 47 4.72 -12.76 -2.72
C ASN A 47 5.42 -13.37 -1.49
N ILE A 48 4.69 -13.92 -0.52
CA ILE A 48 5.27 -14.65 0.65
C ILE A 48 6.03 -15.91 0.21
N ARG A 49 5.60 -16.57 -0.86
CA ARG A 49 6.28 -17.76 -1.39
C ARG A 49 7.64 -17.39 -1.98
N GLN A 50 7.71 -16.27 -2.69
CA GLN A 50 8.94 -15.75 -3.31
C GLN A 50 9.86 -15.09 -2.28
N ASP A 51 9.31 -14.29 -1.37
CA ASP A 51 10.02 -13.58 -0.32
C ASP A 51 9.33 -13.78 1.04
N LYS A 52 9.94 -14.58 1.92
CA LYS A 52 9.43 -14.84 3.27
C LYS A 52 9.41 -13.60 4.17
N SER A 53 10.10 -12.52 3.78
CA SER A 53 10.06 -11.23 4.48
C SER A 53 8.90 -10.33 4.04
N CYS A 54 8.09 -10.75 3.07
CA CYS A 54 6.87 -10.03 2.67
C CYS A 54 5.80 -10.12 3.77
N ILE A 55 5.64 -9.04 4.53
CA ILE A 55 4.65 -8.94 5.62
C ILE A 55 3.34 -8.27 5.18
N MET A 56 3.34 -7.54 4.06
CA MET A 56 2.21 -6.75 3.58
C MET A 56 2.28 -6.55 2.07
N THR A 57 1.13 -6.59 1.41
CA THR A 57 0.97 -6.17 0.00
C THR A 57 0.00 -5.00 -0.04
N LEU A 58 0.48 -3.83 -0.50
CA LEU A 58 -0.36 -2.66 -0.72
C LEU A 58 -1.11 -2.78 -2.05
N VAL A 59 -2.38 -2.39 -2.06
CA VAL A 59 -3.23 -2.40 -3.26
C VAL A 59 -3.60 -0.97 -3.59
N TYR A 60 -3.23 -0.53 -4.77
CA TYR A 60 -3.50 0.81 -5.28
C TYR A 60 -4.12 0.73 -6.67
N ARG A 61 -4.82 1.80 -7.05
CA ARG A 61 -5.37 1.97 -8.38
C ARG A 61 -4.59 3.08 -9.07
N GLN A 62 -3.94 2.75 -10.18
CA GLN A 62 -3.33 3.77 -11.02
C GLN A 62 -4.43 4.58 -11.72
N LEU A 63 -4.37 5.90 -11.59
CA LEU A 63 -5.24 6.84 -12.29
C LEU A 63 -4.39 7.64 -13.28
N ASN A 64 -4.96 8.00 -14.43
CA ASN A 64 -4.27 8.82 -15.42
C ASN A 64 -4.27 10.30 -15.01
N SER A 65 -3.24 11.05 -15.42
CA SER A 65 -3.05 12.50 -15.17
C SER A 65 -4.25 13.40 -15.50
N ASN A 66 -5.20 12.91 -16.31
CA ASN A 66 -6.40 13.64 -16.74
C ASN A 66 -7.65 13.30 -15.89
N HIS A 67 -7.55 12.35 -14.96
CA HIS A 67 -8.61 12.03 -13.99
C HIS A 67 -8.76 13.07 -12.86
N PHE A 68 -7.93 14.11 -12.90
CA PHE A 68 -7.66 15.08 -11.83
C PHE A 68 -8.66 16.24 -11.81
N GLU A 69 -9.60 16.31 -12.75
CA GLU A 69 -10.55 17.43 -12.87
C GLU A 69 -11.85 17.24 -12.07
N HIS A 70 -12.04 16.12 -11.37
CA HIS A 70 -13.28 15.87 -10.64
C HIS A 70 -13.14 16.24 -9.15
N SER A 71 -13.96 17.18 -8.70
CA SER A 71 -13.94 17.80 -7.36
C SER A 71 -14.19 16.85 -6.19
N SER A 72 -14.54 15.59 -6.43
CA SER A 72 -14.66 14.57 -5.38
C SER A 72 -13.33 13.88 -5.02
N TYR A 73 -12.24 14.16 -5.73
CA TYR A 73 -10.90 13.62 -5.46
C TYR A 73 -9.96 14.64 -4.80
N THR A 74 -10.51 15.77 -4.35
CA THR A 74 -9.74 16.88 -3.79
C THR A 74 -9.10 16.51 -2.45
N ASP A 75 -7.79 16.73 -2.43
CA ASP A 75 -6.92 17.07 -1.29
C ASP A 75 -6.17 15.97 -0.50
N ASP A 76 -6.59 14.69 -0.47
CA ASP A 76 -5.99 13.74 0.50
C ASP A 76 -5.45 12.39 -0.04
N GLN A 77 -5.33 12.17 -1.36
CA GLN A 77 -5.11 10.81 -1.90
C GLN A 77 -3.98 10.63 -2.91
N HIS A 78 -3.06 11.60 -3.02
CA HIS A 78 -1.85 11.40 -3.83
C HIS A 78 -0.82 10.65 -3.01
N VAL A 79 -0.41 9.47 -3.49
CA VAL A 79 0.65 8.69 -2.88
C VAL A 79 1.73 8.48 -3.92
N PHE A 80 2.91 9.00 -3.64
CA PHE A 80 4.12 8.67 -4.36
C PHE A 80 4.65 7.35 -3.86
N VAL A 81 4.99 6.44 -4.77
CA VAL A 81 5.54 5.13 -4.42
C VAL A 81 6.80 4.89 -5.23
N LEU A 82 7.88 4.58 -4.53
CA LEU A 82 9.11 4.09 -5.14
C LEU A 82 9.14 2.58 -5.03
N ARG A 83 9.23 1.88 -6.17
CA ARG A 83 9.22 0.41 -6.19
C ARG A 83 10.20 -0.19 -7.19
N ASP A 84 10.53 -1.45 -6.96
CA ASP A 84 11.21 -2.29 -7.96
C ASP A 84 10.24 -2.59 -9.12
N ASN A 85 10.68 -2.40 -10.36
CA ASN A 85 9.85 -2.59 -11.53
C ASN A 85 9.48 -4.05 -11.81
N ASN A 86 10.34 -4.99 -11.40
CA ASN A 86 10.18 -6.41 -11.69
C ASN A 86 9.47 -7.14 -10.55
N THR A 87 9.82 -6.81 -9.31
CA THR A 87 9.27 -7.47 -8.10
C THR A 87 8.11 -6.70 -7.49
N HIS A 88 7.91 -5.44 -7.89
CA HIS A 88 6.91 -4.53 -7.32
C HIS A 88 7.06 -4.31 -5.81
N ARG A 89 8.25 -4.60 -5.26
CA ARG A 89 8.57 -4.32 -3.87
C ARG A 89 8.63 -2.82 -3.66
N VAL A 90 7.87 -2.34 -2.68
CA VAL A 90 7.90 -0.92 -2.27
C VAL A 90 9.14 -0.67 -1.42
N TYR A 91 9.93 0.33 -1.81
CA TYR A 91 11.10 0.80 -1.07
C TYR A 91 10.80 2.05 -0.27
N ASP A 92 9.95 2.93 -0.80
CA ASP A 92 9.60 4.19 -0.16
C ASP A 92 8.20 4.63 -0.59
N TYR A 93 7.54 5.41 0.26
CA TYR A 93 6.22 5.98 -0.02
C TYR A 93 6.04 7.33 0.68
N SER A 94 5.27 8.22 0.06
CA SER A 94 4.85 9.47 0.68
C SER A 94 3.46 9.88 0.21
N ASN A 95 2.67 10.39 1.13
CA ASN A 95 1.38 11.02 0.86
C ASN A 95 1.43 12.55 0.95
N GLU A 96 2.63 13.12 1.19
CA GLU A 96 2.81 14.57 1.22
C GLU A 96 3.06 15.09 -0.19
N TYR A 97 2.33 16.15 -0.56
CA TYR A 97 2.64 16.92 -1.75
C TYR A 97 3.93 17.70 -1.50
N LEU A 98 5.05 17.17 -1.98
CA LEU A 98 6.36 17.79 -1.88
C LEU A 98 6.77 18.30 -3.26
N ASP A 99 7.09 19.60 -3.35
CA ASP A 99 7.69 20.19 -4.57
C ASP A 99 9.01 19.50 -4.96
N LYS A 100 9.66 18.84 -3.99
CA LYS A 100 10.89 18.07 -4.19
C LYS A 100 10.85 16.80 -3.35
N TYR A 101 10.90 15.65 -4.01
CA TYR A 101 11.01 14.35 -3.36
C TYR A 101 12.48 13.99 -3.13
N GLN A 102 12.87 13.68 -1.89
CA GLN A 102 14.23 13.25 -1.56
C GLN A 102 14.30 11.73 -1.49
N ILE A 103 15.02 11.13 -2.43
CA ILE A 103 15.27 9.68 -2.45
C ILE A 103 16.64 9.41 -1.84
N LEU A 104 16.69 8.52 -0.86
CA LEU A 104 17.95 8.06 -0.28
C LEU A 104 18.81 7.38 -1.36
N LEU A 105 20.07 7.82 -1.51
CA LEU A 105 20.96 7.29 -2.54
C LEU A 105 21.21 5.78 -2.42
N ASP A 106 21.15 5.24 -1.21
CA ASP A 106 21.29 3.81 -0.97
C ASP A 106 20.18 2.98 -1.60
N LEU A 107 19.01 3.58 -1.87
CA LEU A 107 17.95 2.90 -2.58
C LEU A 107 18.38 2.57 -4.01
N PHE A 108 19.11 3.44 -4.72
CA PHE A 108 19.60 3.17 -6.08
C PHE A 108 20.60 2.01 -6.20
N LYS A 109 21.10 1.46 -5.07
CA LYS A 109 21.87 0.21 -5.06
C LYS A 109 20.97 -1.02 -5.25
N GLN A 110 19.66 -0.87 -5.09
CA GLN A 110 18.67 -1.90 -5.37
C GLN A 110 18.45 -2.03 -6.89
N PRO A 111 18.21 -3.25 -7.39
CA PRO A 111 18.02 -3.46 -8.82
C PRO A 111 16.73 -2.80 -9.34
N ASN A 112 16.78 -2.25 -10.56
CA ASN A 112 15.61 -1.90 -11.40
C ASN A 112 14.53 -1.03 -10.71
N ILE A 113 14.92 0.08 -10.11
CA ILE A 113 13.98 1.01 -9.46
C ILE A 113 13.26 1.89 -10.48
N THR A 114 11.94 2.01 -10.33
CA THR A 114 11.09 2.95 -11.07
C THR A 114 10.25 3.77 -10.09
N THR A 115 10.04 5.05 -10.43
CA THR A 115 9.16 5.96 -9.70
C THR A 115 7.81 6.05 -10.42
N GLU A 116 6.72 5.82 -9.70
CA GLU A 116 5.35 6.02 -10.19
C GLU A 116 4.70 7.20 -9.45
N ILE A 117 4.00 8.05 -10.22
CA ILE A 117 3.24 9.22 -9.77
C ILE A 117 1.76 8.94 -10.01
#